data_AF-A0A2T4X6X4-F1
#
_entry.id   AF-A0A2T4X6X4-F1
#
_cell.length_a   1.000
_cell.length_b   1.000
_cell.length_c   1.000
_cell.angle_alpha   90.00
_cell.angle_beta   90.00
_cell.angle_gamma   90.00
#
_symmetry.space_group_name_H-M   'P 1'
#
loop_
_entity.id
_entity.type
_entity.pdbx_description
1 polymer ?
#
loop_
_entity_poly.entity_id
_entity_poly.type
_entity_poly.pdbx_seq_one_letter_code
_entity_poly.pdbx_strand_id
1 'polypeptide(L)'
;MDTPPIVYQRQLTMSNTTILPWVANRILAFFNAAGSVAEILDGTIQDDPTDGAGRTLGPTLAARILRERSQLPRLRFTEFSQLDAIAGIGEGALRDLVFSFGTPAAEAFQQSMYHNRVIYRENWPLEYFRTTIAEQQEFNDLVSDEAHFRRWVADRVSTLATERALAAPQREDMVAQLHTNYIDTYHNSTQAAALALALWFYEFDADNWFSWARILQETDAYLNHHQGGFPWYMELRFFRGFRNRGIIPPGITPPDLPVMVNWPEQSITLWFST
;
A
#
# COMPACT_ATOMS: atom_id res chain seq x y z
N MET A 1 23.15 -18.15 -4.92
CA MET A 1 22.17 -19.07 -4.32
C MET A 1 20.87 -18.29 -4.29
N ASP A 2 20.01 -18.55 -5.27
CA ASP A 2 18.73 -17.85 -5.43
C ASP A 2 17.71 -18.42 -4.45
N THR A 3 17.35 -17.65 -3.44
CA THR A 3 16.22 -17.96 -2.58
C THR A 3 14.94 -17.57 -3.32
N PRO A 4 14.02 -18.50 -3.63
CA PRO A 4 12.79 -18.14 -4.31
C PRO A 4 11.87 -17.38 -3.34
N PRO A 5 11.03 -16.45 -3.83
CA PRO A 5 10.01 -15.81 -3.01
C PRO A 5 8.99 -16.86 -2.55
N ILE A 6 8.66 -16.82 -1.26
CA ILE A 6 7.62 -17.66 -0.67
C ILE A 6 6.26 -17.18 -1.21
N VAL A 7 5.74 -17.87 -2.22
CA VAL A 7 4.38 -17.71 -2.73
C VAL A 7 3.44 -18.52 -1.85
N TYR A 8 2.71 -17.88 -0.94
CA TYR A 8 1.55 -18.50 -0.30
C TYR A 8 0.36 -18.46 -1.26
N GLN A 9 0.30 -19.42 -2.19
CA GLN A 9 -0.91 -19.73 -2.93
C GLN A 9 -1.72 -20.79 -2.18
N ARG A 10 -2.86 -20.38 -1.63
CA ARG A 10 -3.96 -21.29 -1.37
C ARG A 10 -5.28 -20.56 -1.60
N GLN A 11 -5.83 -20.68 -2.80
CA GLN A 11 -7.23 -20.40 -3.08
C GLN A 11 -7.83 -21.62 -3.81
N LEU A 12 -8.93 -22.12 -3.27
CA LEU A 12 -9.75 -23.18 -3.87
C LEU A 12 -11.00 -22.54 -4.50
N THR A 13 -11.07 -22.71 -5.82
CA THR A 13 -12.22 -22.85 -6.74
C THR A 13 -13.36 -21.80 -6.78
N MET A 14 -13.51 -21.24 -7.98
CA MET A 14 -14.44 -20.18 -8.39
C MET A 14 -15.87 -20.66 -8.67
N SER A 15 -16.79 -20.11 -7.89
CA SER A 15 -18.14 -19.65 -8.29
C SER A 15 -18.68 -18.57 -7.33
N ASN A 16 -17.79 -17.97 -6.53
CA ASN A 16 -18.04 -17.01 -5.46
C ASN A 16 -16.76 -16.17 -5.30
N THR A 17 -16.57 -15.12 -6.10
CA THR A 17 -15.38 -14.27 -5.99
C THR A 17 -15.52 -13.38 -4.76
N THR A 18 -14.97 -13.79 -3.63
CA THR A 18 -14.88 -12.92 -2.44
C THR A 18 -13.85 -11.83 -2.72
N ILE A 19 -14.31 -10.70 -3.27
CA ILE A 19 -13.50 -9.51 -3.45
C ILE A 19 -13.13 -8.98 -2.07
N LEU A 20 -11.84 -8.71 -1.84
CA LEU A 20 -11.39 -8.15 -0.57
C LEU A 20 -12.09 -6.81 -0.33
N PRO A 21 -12.58 -6.52 0.91
CA PRO A 21 -13.36 -5.32 1.18
C PRO A 21 -12.67 -4.02 0.76
N TRP A 22 -11.35 -3.91 0.94
CA TRP A 22 -10.60 -2.73 0.51
C TRP A 22 -10.53 -2.58 -1.01
N VAL A 23 -10.42 -3.69 -1.77
CA VAL A 23 -10.44 -3.66 -3.24
C VAL A 23 -11.80 -3.20 -3.73
N ALA A 24 -12.88 -3.76 -3.17
CA ALA A 24 -14.24 -3.33 -3.47
C ALA A 24 -14.42 -1.83 -3.23
N ASN A 25 -13.94 -1.31 -2.10
CA ASN A 25 -14.03 0.12 -1.82
C ASN A 25 -13.20 0.99 -2.75
N ARG A 26 -12.00 0.56 -3.17
CA ARG A 26 -11.23 1.28 -4.21
C ARG A 26 -11.97 1.34 -5.54
N ILE A 27 -12.58 0.23 -5.96
CA ILE A 27 -13.42 0.19 -7.16
C ILE A 27 -14.61 1.17 -7.05
N LEU A 28 -15.32 1.14 -5.91
CA LEU A 28 -16.45 2.04 -5.69
C LEU A 28 -15.99 3.51 -5.64
N ALA A 29 -14.87 3.81 -4.99
CA ALA A 29 -14.31 5.16 -4.90
C ALA A 29 -13.99 5.70 -6.30
N PHE A 30 -13.34 4.91 -7.14
CA PHE A 30 -13.06 5.26 -8.54
C PHE A 30 -14.34 5.62 -9.31
N PHE A 31 -15.33 4.72 -9.32
CA PHE A 31 -16.57 4.98 -10.03
C PHE A 31 -17.41 6.12 -9.43
N ASN A 32 -17.28 6.40 -8.14
CA ASN A 32 -17.94 7.53 -7.49
C ASN A 32 -17.24 8.87 -7.79
N ALA A 33 -15.93 8.86 -8.02
CA ALA A 33 -15.16 10.05 -8.39
C ALA A 33 -15.34 10.42 -9.87
N ALA A 34 -15.47 9.43 -10.76
CA ALA A 34 -15.54 9.65 -12.20
C ALA A 34 -16.73 10.55 -12.62
N GLY A 35 -16.46 11.70 -13.21
CA GLY A 35 -17.46 12.64 -13.72
C GLY A 35 -17.97 12.27 -15.12
N SER A 36 -17.19 11.50 -15.88
CA SER A 36 -17.43 11.26 -17.30
C SER A 36 -17.02 9.86 -17.76
N VAL A 37 -17.53 9.44 -18.92
CA VAL A 37 -17.12 8.18 -19.56
C VAL A 37 -15.62 8.18 -19.88
N ALA A 38 -15.08 9.34 -20.28
CA ALA A 38 -13.67 9.47 -20.62
C ALA A 38 -12.76 9.17 -19.41
N GLU A 39 -13.15 9.62 -18.21
CA GLU A 39 -12.42 9.32 -16.97
C GLU A 39 -12.46 7.83 -16.59
N ILE A 40 -13.54 7.12 -16.91
CA ILE A 40 -13.60 5.66 -16.70
C ILE A 40 -12.67 4.91 -17.67
N LEU A 41 -12.48 5.47 -18.87
CA LEU A 41 -11.73 4.85 -19.97
C LEU A 41 -10.31 5.42 -20.15
N ASP A 42 -9.78 6.10 -19.15
CA ASP A 42 -8.50 6.81 -19.23
C ASP A 42 -7.26 5.90 -19.20
N GLY A 43 -7.47 4.58 -19.09
CA GLY A 43 -6.43 3.56 -18.98
C GLY A 43 -6.19 3.08 -17.54
N THR A 44 -6.93 3.59 -16.55
CA THR A 44 -6.87 3.09 -15.17
C THR A 44 -7.31 1.63 -15.07
N ILE A 45 -8.37 1.24 -15.79
CA ILE A 45 -8.85 -0.15 -15.83
C ILE A 45 -8.07 -0.91 -16.90
N GLN A 46 -7.30 -1.90 -16.46
CA GLN A 46 -6.46 -2.78 -17.26
C GLN A 46 -7.10 -4.16 -17.40
N ASP A 47 -6.90 -4.78 -18.56
CA ASP A 47 -7.32 -6.15 -18.86
C ASP A 47 -6.48 -7.13 -18.01
N ASP A 48 -7.12 -8.07 -17.33
CA ASP A 48 -6.39 -9.14 -16.63
C ASP A 48 -5.69 -10.05 -17.66
N PRO A 49 -4.34 -10.13 -17.66
CA PRO A 49 -3.59 -10.89 -18.66
C PRO A 49 -3.86 -12.41 -18.62
N THR A 50 -4.51 -12.90 -17.56
CA THR A 50 -4.85 -14.31 -17.39
C THR A 50 -6.15 -14.74 -18.08
N ASP A 51 -7.01 -13.80 -18.49
CA ASP A 51 -8.32 -14.09 -19.13
C ASP A 51 -8.24 -14.16 -20.67
N GLY A 52 -7.03 -14.01 -21.23
CA GLY A 52 -6.80 -13.88 -22.67
C GLY A 52 -6.98 -12.44 -23.15
N ALA A 53 -7.13 -12.20 -24.46
CA ALA A 53 -7.50 -10.87 -24.95
C ALA A 53 -8.96 -10.60 -24.55
N GLY A 54 -9.14 -10.05 -23.35
CA GLY A 54 -10.42 -9.69 -22.79
C GLY A 54 -11.01 -8.49 -23.52
N ARG A 55 -12.31 -8.28 -23.32
CA ARG A 55 -12.97 -7.04 -23.73
C ARG A 55 -12.86 -6.08 -22.56
N THR A 56 -11.87 -5.21 -22.60
CA THR A 56 -11.78 -4.06 -21.71
C THR A 56 -13.10 -3.30 -21.65
N LEU A 57 -13.36 -2.68 -20.49
CA LEU A 57 -14.60 -1.98 -20.21
C LEU A 57 -14.90 -0.96 -21.33
N GLY A 58 -16.00 -1.18 -22.06
CA GLY A 58 -16.34 -0.36 -23.23
C GLY A 58 -17.14 0.90 -22.88
N PRO A 59 -17.23 1.89 -23.78
CA PRO A 59 -17.94 3.15 -23.57
C PRO A 59 -19.42 2.97 -23.22
N THR A 60 -20.07 1.96 -23.79
CA THR A 60 -21.48 1.64 -23.48
C THR A 60 -21.64 1.19 -22.03
N LEU A 61 -20.71 0.39 -21.51
CA LEU A 61 -20.75 -0.09 -20.12
C LEU A 61 -20.41 1.06 -19.16
N ALA A 62 -19.37 1.85 -19.46
CA ALA A 62 -19.02 3.05 -18.68
C ALA A 62 -20.19 4.04 -18.56
N ALA A 63 -20.87 4.34 -19.68
CA ALA A 63 -22.03 5.22 -19.68
C ALA A 63 -23.20 4.65 -18.85
N ARG A 64 -23.39 3.33 -18.90
CA ARG A 64 -24.39 2.63 -18.09
C ARG A 64 -24.06 2.73 -16.60
N ILE A 65 -22.80 2.50 -16.21
CA ILE A 65 -22.35 2.63 -14.81
C ILE A 65 -22.66 4.03 -14.27
N LEU A 66 -22.29 5.08 -15.00
CA LEU A 66 -22.58 6.46 -14.59
C LEU A 66 -24.08 6.73 -14.49
N ARG A 67 -24.88 6.20 -15.42
CA ARG A 67 -26.33 6.31 -15.39
C ARG A 67 -26.95 5.61 -14.18
N GLU A 68 -26.52 4.40 -13.85
CA GLU A 68 -27.02 3.68 -12.67
C GLU A 68 -26.61 4.41 -11.39
N ARG A 69 -25.36 4.86 -11.29
CA ARG A 69 -24.88 5.69 -10.16
C ARG A 69 -25.75 6.92 -9.93
N SER A 70 -26.14 7.61 -11.01
CA SER A 70 -26.98 8.82 -10.93
C SER A 70 -28.41 8.58 -10.43
N GLN A 71 -28.87 7.32 -10.42
CA GLN A 71 -30.19 6.95 -9.91
C GLN A 71 -30.16 6.52 -8.43
N LEU A 72 -28.96 6.33 -7.86
CA LEU A 72 -28.79 5.93 -6.46
C LEU A 72 -28.93 7.12 -5.49
N PRO A 73 -29.31 6.86 -4.23
CA PRO A 73 -29.28 7.87 -3.19
C PRO A 73 -27.91 8.54 -3.09
N ARG A 74 -27.91 9.88 -3.00
CA ARG A 74 -26.68 10.69 -2.94
C ARG A 74 -25.77 10.55 -4.17
N LEU A 75 -26.30 10.03 -5.29
CA LEU A 75 -25.64 9.91 -6.59
C LEU A 75 -24.34 9.10 -6.53
N ARG A 76 -24.29 8.06 -5.69
CA ARG A 76 -23.09 7.24 -5.46
C ARG A 76 -23.44 5.78 -5.14
N PHE A 77 -22.51 4.88 -5.47
CA PHE A 77 -22.49 3.52 -4.98
C PHE A 77 -22.07 3.50 -3.51
N THR A 78 -22.77 2.75 -2.68
CA THR A 78 -22.47 2.52 -1.26
C THR A 78 -22.11 1.07 -0.97
N GLU A 79 -22.57 0.15 -1.81
CA GLU A 79 -22.31 -1.29 -1.67
C GLU A 79 -21.85 -1.85 -3.01
N PHE A 80 -20.93 -2.81 -2.95
CA PHE A 80 -20.38 -3.42 -4.17
C PHE A 80 -21.46 -4.16 -4.98
N SER A 81 -22.46 -4.71 -4.30
CA SER A 81 -23.64 -5.35 -4.90
C SER A 81 -24.39 -4.45 -5.89
N GLN A 82 -24.39 -3.13 -5.67
CA GLN A 82 -25.05 -2.17 -6.56
C GLN A 82 -24.32 -2.03 -7.89
N LEU A 83 -22.98 -2.16 -7.87
CA LEU A 83 -22.16 -2.18 -9.07
C LEU A 83 -22.29 -3.55 -9.77
N ASP A 84 -22.15 -4.63 -9.03
CA ASP A 84 -22.25 -6.01 -9.55
C ASP A 84 -23.60 -6.30 -10.24
N ALA A 85 -24.69 -5.71 -9.75
CA ALA A 85 -26.01 -5.85 -10.34
C ALA A 85 -26.20 -5.14 -11.70
N ILE A 86 -25.25 -4.30 -12.13
CA ILE A 86 -25.36 -3.57 -13.40
C ILE A 86 -25.22 -4.55 -14.57
N ALA A 87 -26.25 -4.62 -15.41
CA ALA A 87 -26.21 -5.44 -16.60
C ALA A 87 -24.95 -5.16 -17.44
N GLY A 88 -24.18 -6.19 -17.78
CA GLY A 88 -22.92 -6.07 -18.52
C GLY A 88 -21.67 -6.03 -17.64
N ILE A 89 -21.81 -5.84 -16.32
CA ILE A 89 -20.76 -6.22 -15.37
C ILE A 89 -20.89 -7.73 -15.17
N GLY A 90 -19.93 -8.45 -15.73
CA GLY A 90 -19.82 -9.90 -15.59
C GLY A 90 -18.46 -10.27 -15.02
N GLU A 91 -18.21 -11.58 -14.90
CA GLU A 91 -16.99 -12.11 -14.26
C GLU A 91 -15.69 -11.51 -14.83
N GLY A 92 -15.56 -11.39 -16.15
CA GLY A 92 -14.38 -10.78 -16.77
C GLY A 92 -14.17 -9.32 -16.35
N ALA A 93 -15.22 -8.49 -16.42
CA ALA A 93 -15.13 -7.09 -15.99
C ALA A 93 -14.78 -6.97 -14.49
N LEU A 94 -15.28 -7.88 -13.65
CA LEU A 94 -14.90 -7.92 -12.23
C LEU A 94 -13.43 -8.33 -12.04
N ARG A 95 -12.92 -9.27 -12.83
CA ARG A 95 -11.49 -9.65 -12.80
C ARG A 95 -10.61 -8.48 -13.21
N ASP A 96 -10.95 -7.75 -14.28
CA ASP A 96 -10.22 -6.55 -14.72
C ASP A 96 -10.19 -5.48 -13.63
N LEU A 97 -11.33 -5.25 -12.96
CA LEU A 97 -11.42 -4.32 -11.83
C LEU A 97 -10.57 -4.78 -10.65
N VAL A 98 -10.64 -6.06 -10.28
CA VAL A 98 -9.80 -6.62 -9.21
C VAL A 98 -8.33 -6.55 -9.58
N PHE A 99 -7.96 -6.80 -10.84
CA PHE A 99 -6.59 -6.67 -11.32
C PHE A 99 -6.10 -5.22 -11.21
N SER A 100 -6.90 -4.27 -11.67
CA SER A 100 -6.57 -2.84 -11.70
C SER A 100 -6.49 -2.19 -10.30
N PHE A 101 -7.38 -2.58 -9.40
CA PHE A 101 -7.51 -1.99 -8.07
C PHE A 101 -7.00 -2.91 -6.94
N GLY A 102 -6.52 -4.10 -7.27
CA GLY A 102 -6.08 -5.13 -6.33
C GLY A 102 -4.61 -5.05 -5.92
N THR A 103 -3.84 -4.09 -6.46
CA THR A 103 -2.46 -3.87 -6.03
C THR A 103 -2.45 -3.28 -4.61
N PRO A 104 -1.78 -3.93 -3.64
CA PRO A 104 -1.58 -3.40 -2.29
C PRO A 104 -0.90 -2.03 -2.30
N ALA A 105 -1.20 -1.18 -1.32
CA ALA A 105 -0.69 0.19 -1.27
C ALA A 105 0.85 0.26 -1.30
N ALA A 106 1.53 -0.63 -0.56
CA ALA A 106 2.98 -0.65 -0.50
C ALA A 106 3.61 -1.02 -1.85
N GLU A 107 3.02 -1.99 -2.55
CA GLU A 107 3.47 -2.40 -3.87
C GLU A 107 3.26 -1.29 -4.90
N ALA A 108 2.07 -0.69 -4.91
CA ALA A 108 1.73 0.42 -5.81
C ALA A 108 2.67 1.62 -5.60
N PHE A 109 2.97 1.97 -4.35
CA PHE A 109 3.90 3.05 -4.03
C PHE A 109 5.33 2.75 -4.49
N GLN A 110 5.85 1.54 -4.22
CA GLN A 110 7.19 1.18 -4.68
C GLN A 110 7.28 1.20 -6.21
N GLN A 111 6.26 0.68 -6.90
CA GLN A 111 6.20 0.69 -8.36
C GLN A 111 6.16 2.12 -8.91
N SER A 112 5.35 3.01 -8.33
CA SER A 112 5.24 4.39 -8.79
C SER A 112 6.53 5.17 -8.58
N MET A 113 7.19 4.98 -7.43
CA MET A 113 8.49 5.60 -7.12
C MET A 113 9.55 5.31 -8.21
N TYR A 114 9.56 4.10 -8.77
CA TYR A 114 10.47 3.75 -9.87
C TYR A 114 9.93 4.10 -11.25
N HIS A 115 8.67 3.79 -11.54
CA HIS A 115 8.07 3.97 -12.87
C HIS A 115 8.00 5.46 -13.26
N ASN A 116 7.63 6.31 -12.30
CA ASN A 116 7.54 7.76 -12.48
C ASN A 116 8.91 8.44 -12.37
N ARG A 117 9.99 7.65 -12.24
CA ARG A 117 11.38 8.12 -12.11
C ARG A 117 11.52 9.13 -10.97
N VAL A 118 10.90 8.83 -9.83
CA VAL A 118 11.06 9.61 -8.61
C VAL A 118 12.37 9.24 -7.95
N ILE A 119 12.70 7.96 -7.91
CA ILE A 119 14.02 7.42 -7.55
C ILE A 119 14.47 6.38 -8.59
N TYR A 120 15.77 6.13 -8.66
CA TYR A 120 16.36 5.12 -9.56
C TYR A 120 16.78 3.91 -8.76
N ARG A 121 16.21 2.74 -9.08
CA ARG A 121 16.40 1.48 -8.34
C ARG A 121 17.87 1.08 -8.22
N GLU A 122 18.66 1.36 -9.25
CA GLU A 122 20.08 1.00 -9.31
C GLU A 122 20.92 1.73 -8.27
N ASN A 123 20.51 2.95 -7.92
CA ASN A 123 21.22 3.81 -6.98
C ASN A 123 20.56 3.78 -5.60
N TRP A 124 19.24 3.63 -5.56
CA TRP A 124 18.41 3.77 -4.37
C TRP A 124 17.35 2.67 -4.30
N PRO A 125 17.71 1.46 -3.85
CA PRO A 125 16.74 0.42 -3.62
C PRO A 125 15.86 0.83 -2.44
N LEU A 126 14.58 0.99 -2.72
CA LEU A 126 13.49 1.05 -1.76
C LEU A 126 12.92 -0.36 -1.60
N GLU A 127 13.09 -0.97 -0.44
CA GLU A 127 12.50 -2.26 -0.09
C GLU A 127 11.45 -2.10 1.02
N TYR A 128 10.50 -3.02 1.04
CA TYR A 128 9.51 -3.08 2.11
C TYR A 128 9.25 -4.51 2.55
N PHE A 129 8.90 -4.64 3.83
CA PHE A 129 8.47 -5.89 4.43
C PHE A 129 7.06 -5.71 4.95
N ARG A 130 6.10 -6.24 4.19
CA ARG A 130 4.68 -6.19 4.50
C ARG A 130 4.23 -7.48 5.17
N THR A 131 3.53 -7.37 6.28
CA THR A 131 2.87 -8.48 6.96
C THR A 131 1.37 -8.20 7.02
N THR A 132 0.56 -9.09 6.44
CA THR A 132 -0.90 -9.06 6.57
C THR A 132 -1.33 -9.93 7.74
N ILE A 133 -2.22 -9.40 8.58
CA ILE A 133 -2.80 -10.08 9.72
C ILE A 133 -4.24 -10.44 9.34
N ALA A 134 -4.56 -11.73 9.38
CA ALA A 134 -5.80 -12.23 8.81
C ALA A 134 -7.03 -11.95 9.70
N GLU A 135 -6.84 -11.94 11.02
CA GLU A 135 -7.92 -11.67 11.96
C GLU A 135 -7.95 -10.19 12.34
N GLN A 136 -9.11 -9.55 12.12
CA GLN A 136 -9.31 -8.13 12.43
C GLN A 136 -9.08 -7.81 13.92
N GLN A 137 -9.48 -8.70 14.83
CA GLN A 137 -9.31 -8.48 16.26
C GLN A 137 -7.84 -8.53 16.65
N GLU A 138 -7.09 -9.53 16.17
CA GLU A 138 -5.63 -9.61 16.33
C GLU A 138 -4.94 -8.36 15.80
N PHE A 139 -5.32 -7.91 14.59
CA PHE A 139 -4.78 -6.67 14.01
C PHE A 139 -5.04 -5.47 14.92
N ASN A 140 -6.28 -5.29 15.37
CA ASN A 140 -6.69 -4.18 16.24
C ASN A 140 -5.91 -4.20 17.57
N ASP A 141 -5.82 -5.36 18.22
CA ASP A 141 -5.14 -5.52 19.51
C ASP A 141 -3.63 -5.29 19.37
N LEU A 142 -3.03 -5.67 18.24
CA LEU A 142 -1.63 -5.40 17.96
C LEU A 142 -1.35 -3.90 17.76
N VAL A 143 -2.13 -3.22 16.93
CA VAL A 143 -1.83 -1.84 16.54
C VAL A 143 -2.26 -0.81 17.58
N SER A 144 -3.22 -1.15 18.44
CA SER A 144 -3.76 -0.24 19.47
C SER A 144 -2.93 -0.21 20.76
N ASP A 145 -2.19 -1.27 21.07
CA ASP A 145 -1.25 -1.32 22.20
C ASP A 145 0.18 -1.01 21.72
N GLU A 146 0.72 0.14 22.10
CA GLU A 146 2.06 0.57 21.73
C GLU A 146 3.15 -0.43 22.18
N ALA A 147 3.04 -1.00 23.38
CA ALA A 147 4.03 -1.95 23.89
C ALA A 147 3.97 -3.29 23.16
N HIS A 148 2.78 -3.72 22.75
CA HIS A 148 2.61 -4.89 21.90
C HIS A 148 3.15 -4.64 20.49
N PHE A 149 2.78 -3.51 19.88
CA PHE A 149 3.27 -3.09 18.57
C PHE A 149 4.80 -3.00 18.51
N ARG A 150 5.43 -2.38 19.52
CA ARG A 150 6.90 -2.28 19.62
C ARG A 150 7.57 -3.64 19.62
N ARG A 151 7.08 -4.57 20.44
CA ARG A 151 7.63 -5.94 20.51
C ARG A 151 7.52 -6.64 19.16
N TRP A 152 6.36 -6.53 18.52
CA TRP A 152 6.16 -7.10 17.20
C TRP A 152 7.10 -6.51 16.13
N VAL A 153 7.29 -5.18 16.10
CA VAL A 153 8.23 -4.54 15.17
C VAL A 153 9.66 -5.00 15.45
N ALA A 154 10.06 -5.06 16.72
CA ALA A 154 11.39 -5.54 17.12
C ALA A 154 11.63 -7.00 16.71
N ASP A 155 10.66 -7.88 16.93
CA ASP A 155 10.73 -9.29 16.51
C ASP A 155 10.83 -9.41 14.99
N ARG A 156 10.07 -8.60 14.25
CA ARG A 156 10.12 -8.61 12.79
C ARG A 156 11.47 -8.14 12.27
N VAL A 157 12.00 -7.05 12.81
CA VAL A 157 13.35 -6.56 12.48
C VAL A 157 14.43 -7.58 12.85
N SER A 158 14.30 -8.27 13.98
CA SER A 158 15.22 -9.34 14.39
C SER A 158 15.21 -10.53 13.42
N THR A 159 14.03 -10.92 12.93
CA THR A 159 13.87 -11.97 11.91
C THR A 159 14.55 -11.55 10.62
N LEU A 160 14.26 -10.34 10.12
CA LEU A 160 14.88 -9.81 8.90
C LEU A 160 16.40 -9.71 9.01
N ALA A 161 16.93 -9.23 10.13
CA ALA A 161 18.36 -9.18 10.38
C ALA A 161 19.00 -10.58 10.37
N THR A 162 18.28 -11.60 10.83
CA THR A 162 18.73 -13.00 10.79
C THR A 162 18.72 -13.56 9.36
N GLU A 163 17.66 -13.31 8.59
CA GLU A 163 17.56 -13.69 7.18
C GLU A 163 18.66 -13.04 6.33
N ARG A 164 19.05 -11.82 6.67
CA ARG A 164 20.15 -11.06 6.04
C ARG A 164 21.54 -11.39 6.60
N ALA A 165 21.63 -12.36 7.52
CA ALA A 165 22.87 -12.82 8.13
C ALA A 165 23.70 -11.72 8.83
N LEU A 166 23.04 -10.73 9.44
CA LEU A 166 23.73 -9.72 10.24
C LEU A 166 24.34 -10.34 11.50
N ALA A 167 25.43 -9.75 11.98
CA ALA A 167 26.06 -10.19 13.21
C ALA A 167 25.14 -9.95 14.42
N ALA A 168 25.16 -10.88 15.38
CA ALA A 168 24.31 -10.81 16.58
C ALA A 168 24.37 -9.45 17.32
N PRO A 169 25.55 -8.82 17.52
CA PRO A 169 25.62 -7.52 18.20
C PRO A 169 24.89 -6.40 17.44
N GLN A 170 24.89 -6.42 16.11
CA GLN A 170 24.18 -5.43 15.30
C GLN A 170 22.66 -5.61 15.44
N ARG A 171 22.20 -6.87 15.43
CA ARG A 171 20.79 -7.23 15.62
C ARG A 171 20.30 -6.85 17.01
N GLU A 172 21.05 -7.18 18.06
CA GLU A 172 20.71 -6.87 19.45
C GLU A 172 20.59 -5.36 19.69
N ASP A 173 21.50 -4.57 19.13
CA ASP A 173 21.43 -3.11 19.23
C ASP A 173 20.20 -2.52 18.51
N MET A 174 19.89 -3.01 17.30
CA MET A 174 18.67 -2.58 16.59
C MET A 174 17.39 -2.91 17.35
N VAL A 175 17.32 -4.11 17.94
CA VAL A 175 16.18 -4.53 18.77
C VAL A 175 16.07 -3.66 20.03
N ALA A 176 17.20 -3.39 20.71
CA ALA A 176 17.22 -2.54 21.90
C ALA A 176 16.76 -1.09 21.60
N GLN A 177 17.15 -0.54 20.44
CA GLN A 177 16.65 0.74 19.97
C GLN A 177 15.13 0.71 19.80
N LEU A 178 14.56 -0.25 19.08
CA LEU A 178 13.11 -0.30 18.84
C LEU A 178 12.25 -0.34 20.12
N HIS A 179 12.77 -0.93 21.21
CA HIS A 179 12.12 -0.92 22.50
C HIS A 179 12.12 0.44 23.22
N THR A 180 13.04 1.35 22.89
CA THR A 180 13.25 2.61 23.62
C THR A 180 13.03 3.86 22.77
N ASN A 181 13.10 3.76 21.44
CA ASN A 181 12.93 4.88 20.52
C ASN A 181 11.56 5.55 20.69
N TYR A 182 11.51 6.87 20.59
CA TYR A 182 10.23 7.57 20.50
C TYR A 182 9.50 7.16 19.21
N ILE A 183 8.18 6.92 19.28
CA ILE A 183 7.35 6.67 18.10
C ILE A 183 6.58 7.94 17.79
N ASP A 184 6.91 8.55 16.66
CA ASP A 184 6.17 9.69 16.12
C ASP A 184 5.07 9.18 15.17
N THR A 185 3.82 9.58 15.40
CA THR A 185 2.65 9.01 14.71
C THR A 185 1.91 10.07 13.90
N TYR A 186 1.67 9.77 12.63
CA TYR A 186 0.97 10.62 11.70
C TYR A 186 -0.19 9.85 11.04
N HIS A 187 -1.28 10.56 10.76
CA HIS A 187 -2.46 10.00 10.10
C HIS A 187 -2.67 10.69 8.74
N ASN A 188 -3.12 9.92 7.75
CA ASN A 188 -3.44 10.44 6.41
C ASN A 188 -4.64 11.42 6.38
N SER A 189 -5.31 11.66 7.52
CA SER A 189 -6.28 12.75 7.68
C SER A 189 -5.65 14.14 7.58
N THR A 190 -4.32 14.23 7.62
CA THR A 190 -3.55 15.47 7.45
C THR A 190 -2.42 15.25 6.45
N GLN A 191 -2.02 16.32 5.76
CA GLN A 191 -0.86 16.29 4.86
C GLN A 191 0.47 16.04 5.59
N ALA A 192 0.50 16.19 6.93
CA ALA A 192 1.69 16.00 7.74
C ALA A 192 2.30 14.60 7.57
N ALA A 193 1.47 13.57 7.40
CA ALA A 193 1.95 12.21 7.21
C ALA A 193 2.72 12.04 5.89
N ALA A 194 2.20 12.60 4.79
CA ALA A 194 2.87 12.58 3.50
C ALA A 194 4.17 13.41 3.52
N LEU A 195 4.12 14.60 4.12
CA LEU A 195 5.29 15.45 4.31
C LEU A 195 6.39 14.76 5.13
N ALA A 196 6.04 14.09 6.23
CA ALA A 196 7.00 13.41 7.07
C ALA A 196 7.66 12.22 6.33
N LEU A 197 6.89 11.45 5.57
CA LEU A 197 7.46 10.38 4.72
C LEU A 197 8.33 10.95 3.60
N ALA A 198 7.89 12.04 2.96
CA ALA A 198 8.66 12.70 1.92
C ALA A 198 9.98 13.28 2.45
N LEU A 199 9.96 13.86 3.67
CA LEU A 199 11.17 14.35 4.34
C LEU A 199 12.14 13.21 4.62
N TRP A 200 11.63 12.07 5.09
CA TRP A 200 12.48 10.88 5.24
C TRP A 200 13.14 10.52 3.91
N PHE A 201 12.39 10.50 2.79
CA PHE A 201 12.95 10.31 1.42
C PHE A 201 13.91 11.40 0.95
N TYR A 202 13.78 12.63 1.45
CA TYR A 202 14.63 13.74 1.07
C TYR A 202 15.95 13.76 1.86
N GLU A 203 15.95 13.28 3.11
CA GLU A 203 17.16 13.15 3.94
C GLU A 203 18.16 12.11 3.41
N PHE A 204 17.77 11.27 2.45
CA PHE A 204 18.67 10.31 1.78
C PHE A 204 19.77 11.00 0.97
N ASP A 205 19.52 12.21 0.44
CA ASP A 205 20.42 12.84 -0.51
C ASP A 205 20.49 14.36 -0.33
N ALA A 206 21.56 14.82 0.33
CA ALA A 206 21.87 16.24 0.43
C ALA A 206 22.24 16.90 -0.93
N ASP A 207 22.49 16.10 -1.98
CA ASP A 207 22.86 16.57 -3.32
C ASP A 207 21.66 16.72 -4.29
N ASN A 208 20.42 16.56 -3.82
CA ASN A 208 19.17 16.95 -4.50
C ASN A 208 18.94 16.34 -5.89
N TRP A 209 19.29 15.07 -6.13
CA TRP A 209 19.01 14.44 -7.44
C TRP A 209 17.52 14.23 -7.72
N PHE A 210 16.67 14.38 -6.70
CA PHE A 210 15.23 14.13 -6.78
C PHE A 210 14.39 15.38 -6.51
N SER A 211 13.28 15.47 -7.24
CA SER A 211 12.33 16.56 -7.05
C SER A 211 11.50 16.33 -5.80
N TRP A 212 11.64 17.19 -4.79
CA TRP A 212 10.78 17.24 -3.60
C TRP A 212 9.30 17.13 -3.96
N ALA A 213 8.84 17.89 -4.97
CA ALA A 213 7.45 17.87 -5.39
C ALA A 213 6.98 16.50 -5.90
N ARG A 214 7.87 15.71 -6.52
CA ARG A 214 7.54 14.36 -7.00
C ARG A 214 7.49 13.36 -5.85
N ILE A 215 8.46 13.42 -4.94
CA ILE A 215 8.46 12.59 -3.72
C ILE A 215 7.19 12.87 -2.91
N LEU A 216 6.85 14.14 -2.71
CA LEU A 216 5.65 14.53 -1.98
C LEU A 216 4.38 14.04 -2.68
N GLN A 217 4.32 14.13 -4.01
CA GLN A 217 3.17 13.62 -4.78
C GLN A 217 2.99 12.11 -4.60
N GLU A 218 4.07 11.31 -4.69
CA GLU A 218 3.96 9.86 -4.56
C GLU A 218 3.68 9.42 -3.11
N THR A 219 4.26 10.10 -2.13
CA THR A 219 3.99 9.81 -0.70
C THR A 219 2.56 10.20 -0.31
N ASP A 220 2.02 11.29 -0.86
CA ASP A 220 0.62 11.66 -0.69
C ASP A 220 -0.30 10.64 -1.36
N ALA A 221 0.01 10.20 -2.58
CA ALA A 221 -0.73 9.14 -3.26
C ALA A 221 -0.70 7.82 -2.47
N TYR A 222 0.43 7.47 -1.86
CA TYR A 222 0.55 6.26 -1.02
C TYR A 222 -0.34 6.33 0.22
N LEU A 223 -0.29 7.44 0.97
CA LEU A 223 -1.09 7.56 2.19
C LEU A 223 -2.58 7.71 1.91
N ASN A 224 -2.93 8.17 0.70
CA ASN A 224 -4.30 8.29 0.22
C ASN A 224 -4.72 7.14 -0.70
N HIS A 225 -3.97 6.02 -0.76
CA HIS A 225 -4.20 4.93 -1.71
C HIS A 225 -5.63 4.34 -1.67
N HIS A 226 -6.23 4.34 -0.47
CA HIS A 226 -7.59 3.84 -0.22
C HIS A 226 -8.67 4.93 -0.19
N GLN A 227 -8.29 6.20 -0.35
CA GLN A 227 -9.17 7.38 -0.42
C GLN A 227 -10.34 7.35 0.58
N GLY A 228 -10.10 7.71 1.86
CA GLY A 228 -11.18 7.82 2.83
C GLY A 228 -10.77 8.12 4.27
N GLY A 229 -11.75 8.48 5.10
CA GLY A 229 -11.62 8.53 6.56
C GLY A 229 -11.82 7.15 7.20
N PHE A 230 -11.77 7.07 8.54
CA PHE A 230 -11.93 5.81 9.28
C PHE A 230 -13.10 4.95 8.76
N PRO A 231 -12.93 3.63 8.53
CA PRO A 231 -11.74 2.82 8.80
C PRO A 231 -10.71 2.77 7.65
N TRP A 232 -10.85 3.62 6.62
CA TRP A 232 -10.04 3.56 5.39
C TRP A 232 -8.71 4.33 5.44
N TYR A 233 -8.22 4.58 6.66
CA TYR A 233 -7.08 5.43 6.91
C TYR A 233 -5.78 4.63 7.01
N MET A 234 -4.68 5.31 6.75
CA MET A 234 -3.32 4.79 6.92
C MET A 234 -2.59 5.62 7.96
N GLU A 235 -1.75 4.97 8.75
CA GLU A 235 -0.93 5.62 9.78
C GLU A 235 0.56 5.39 9.51
N LEU A 236 1.31 6.47 9.54
CA LEU A 236 2.77 6.43 9.53
C LEU A 236 3.28 6.53 10.96
N ARG A 237 4.05 5.53 11.39
CA ARG A 237 4.72 5.49 12.69
C ARG A 237 6.22 5.46 12.46
N PHE A 238 6.93 6.51 12.90
CA PHE A 238 8.39 6.59 12.83
C PHE A 238 9.02 6.19 14.14
N PHE A 239 9.85 5.16 14.15
CA PHE A 239 10.74 4.88 15.29
C PHE A 239 11.95 5.80 15.22
N ARG A 240 11.86 6.95 15.87
CA ARG A 240 12.86 8.03 15.75
C ARG A 240 14.22 7.61 16.29
N GLY A 241 15.28 7.83 15.53
CA GLY A 241 16.67 7.49 15.84
C GLY A 241 17.07 6.05 15.52
N PHE A 242 16.20 5.26 14.88
CA PHE A 242 16.54 3.89 14.48
C PHE A 242 17.65 3.92 13.44
N ARG A 243 18.65 3.05 13.60
CA ARG A 243 19.76 2.90 12.65
C ARG A 243 19.69 1.55 11.97
N ASN A 244 19.48 1.57 10.66
CA ASN A 244 19.60 0.38 9.82
C ASN A 244 21.06 -0.09 9.82
N ARG A 245 21.40 -1.12 10.61
CA ARG A 245 22.77 -1.66 10.73
C ARG A 245 23.08 -2.72 9.67
N GLY A 246 22.54 -2.57 8.46
CA GLY A 246 22.82 -3.42 7.31
C GLY A 246 21.70 -4.38 6.90
N ILE A 247 20.45 -4.16 7.33
CA ILE A 247 19.28 -4.93 6.84
C ILE A 247 19.14 -4.77 5.32
N ILE A 248 19.46 -3.58 4.81
CA ILE A 248 19.80 -3.34 3.40
C ILE A 248 21.29 -2.95 3.35
N PRO A 249 22.05 -3.35 2.29
CA PRO A 249 23.48 -3.01 2.14
C PRO A 249 23.81 -1.54 2.42
N PRO A 250 25.02 -1.21 2.90
CA PRO A 250 25.33 0.14 3.35
C PRO A 250 25.20 1.19 2.23
N GLY A 251 24.31 2.16 2.47
CA GLY A 251 24.10 3.40 1.72
C GLY A 251 23.73 4.55 2.69
N ILE A 252 23.22 5.67 2.19
CA ILE A 252 22.79 6.79 3.06
C ILE A 252 21.37 6.47 3.52
N THR A 253 21.23 5.70 4.61
CA THR A 253 19.91 5.53 5.25
C THR A 253 19.69 6.65 6.27
N PRO A 254 18.64 7.47 6.12
CA PRO A 254 18.24 8.44 7.12
C PRO A 254 18.02 7.74 8.48
N PRO A 255 18.21 8.47 9.58
CA PRO A 255 17.72 7.98 10.85
C PRO A 255 16.22 7.71 10.74
N ASP A 256 15.74 6.76 11.55
CA ASP A 256 14.34 6.36 11.71
C ASP A 256 13.90 5.17 10.84
N LEU A 257 12.98 4.39 11.41
CA LEU A 257 12.28 3.33 10.71
C LEU A 257 10.85 3.80 10.44
N PRO A 258 10.46 4.03 9.16
CA PRO A 258 9.08 4.23 8.79
C PRO A 258 8.32 2.91 8.85
N VAL A 259 7.26 2.88 9.65
CA VAL A 259 6.33 1.75 9.75
C VAL A 259 4.93 2.23 9.38
N MET A 260 4.36 1.66 8.32
CA MET A 260 3.01 1.95 7.86
C MET A 260 2.02 0.97 8.47
N VAL A 261 1.00 1.46 9.15
CA VAL A 261 -0.18 0.70 9.57
C VAL A 261 -1.30 0.98 8.58
N ASN A 262 -1.71 -0.05 7.84
CA ASN A 262 -2.72 0.02 6.80
C ASN A 262 -3.97 -0.75 7.25
N TRP A 263 -4.91 -0.01 7.81
CA TRP A 263 -6.18 -0.53 8.32
C TRP A 263 -7.05 -1.21 7.24
N PRO A 264 -7.25 -0.62 6.04
CA PRO A 264 -7.96 -1.27 4.94
C PRO A 264 -7.48 -2.68 4.62
N GLU A 265 -6.16 -2.85 4.56
CA GLU A 265 -5.51 -4.11 4.16
C GLU A 265 -5.17 -5.02 5.34
N GLN A 266 -5.47 -4.61 6.58
CA GLN A 266 -5.05 -5.28 7.82
C GLN A 266 -3.56 -5.65 7.77
N SER A 267 -2.71 -4.68 7.40
CA SER A 267 -1.29 -4.93 7.18
C SER A 267 -0.38 -3.89 7.80
N ILE A 268 0.81 -4.33 8.18
CA ILE A 268 1.89 -3.47 8.68
C ILE A 268 3.06 -3.59 7.71
N THR A 269 3.61 -2.47 7.28
CA THR A 269 4.73 -2.42 6.32
C THR A 269 5.91 -1.68 6.94
N LEU A 270 7.08 -2.32 6.96
CA LEU A 270 8.34 -1.69 7.36
C LEU A 270 9.08 -1.26 6.09
N TRP A 271 9.48 0.01 6.01
CA TRP A 271 10.21 0.55 4.87
C TRP A 271 11.70 0.68 5.18
N PHE A 272 12.51 0.31 4.20
CA PHE A 272 13.95 0.47 4.26
C PHE A 272 14.45 0.97 2.90
N SER A 273 15.43 1.86 2.90
CA SER A 273 16.10 2.31 1.69
C SER A 273 17.55 2.68 1.98
N THR A 274 18.39 2.70 0.94
CA THR A 274 19.85 2.89 1.02
C THR A 274 20.37 3.68 -0.15
#